data_AF-A0A371J2V6-F1
#
_entry.id   AF-A0A371J2V6-F1
#
_cell.length_a   1.000
_cell.length_b   1.000
_cell.length_c   1.000
_cell.angle_alpha   90.00
_cell.angle_beta   90.00
_cell.angle_gamma   90.00
#
_symmetry.space_group_name_H-M   'P 1'
#
loop_
_entity.id
_entity.type
_entity.pdbx_description
1 polymer ?
#
loop_
_entity_poly.entity_id
_entity_poly.type
_entity_poly.pdbx_seq_one_letter_code
_entity_poly.pdbx_strand_id
1 'polypeptide(L)'
;MIKLYDSQITDILPDNIKGYPDSIAISYAISNQVKQILDFAKNSSVYAVIDQLPSEILDLMALEFRTQYYNQALPIEVKRILIKNTLPWYERAGTPSAVEELTAAVFGYGKEAEWYEYGGKPG
;
A
#
# COMPACT_ATOMS: atom_id res chain seq x y z
N MET A 1 15.23 12.50 18.44
CA MET A 1 15.29 12.40 16.96
C MET A 1 14.36 13.49 16.41
N ILE A 2 14.86 14.41 15.60
CA ILE A 2 14.05 15.50 15.04
C ILE A 2 13.18 14.92 13.92
N LYS A 3 11.87 15.22 13.92
CA LYS A 3 10.96 14.82 12.85
C LYS A 3 11.13 15.78 11.67
N LEU A 4 11.46 15.24 10.50
CA LEU A 4 11.64 16.03 9.28
C LEU A 4 10.44 16.93 8.96
N TYR A 5 9.22 16.46 9.24
CA TYR A 5 7.99 17.21 8.99
C TYR A 5 7.90 18.51 9.81
N ASP A 6 8.47 18.51 11.01
CA ASP A 6 8.42 19.64 11.94
C ASP A 6 9.69 20.50 11.87
N SER A 7 10.67 20.11 11.04
CA SER A 7 11.94 20.79 10.91
C SER A 7 11.82 22.14 10.19
N GLN A 8 12.68 23.06 10.61
CA GLN A 8 12.84 24.38 10.03
C GLN A 8 14.30 24.63 9.66
N ILE A 9 14.54 25.50 8.68
CA ILE A 9 15.92 25.87 8.32
C ILE A 9 16.58 26.65 9.46
N THR A 10 15.81 27.42 10.24
CA THR A 10 16.31 28.08 11.45
C THR A 10 16.86 27.12 12.51
N ASP A 11 16.53 25.82 12.45
CA ASP A 11 17.11 24.80 13.34
C ASP A 11 18.59 24.51 13.02
N ILE A 12 19.04 24.83 11.79
CA ILE A 12 20.41 24.56 11.32
C ILE A 12 21.22 25.84 11.03
N LEU A 13 20.58 27.02 11.05
CA LEU A 13 21.26 28.29 10.82
C LEU A 13 22.12 28.69 12.03
N PRO A 14 23.29 29.33 11.82
CA PRO A 14 24.08 29.87 12.91
C PRO A 14 23.34 30.99 13.66
N ASP A 15 23.64 31.13 14.96
CA ASP A 15 22.94 32.05 15.88
C ASP A 15 22.97 33.52 15.45
N ASN A 16 24.01 33.93 14.72
CA ASN A 16 24.17 35.31 14.25
C ASN A 16 23.23 35.68 13.09
N ILE A 17 22.55 34.72 12.46
CA ILE A 17 21.63 34.97 11.34
C ILE A 17 20.24 34.37 11.52
N LYS A 18 20.07 33.39 12.41
CA LYS A 18 18.77 32.71 12.60
C LYS A 18 17.65 33.63 13.09
N GLY A 19 18.01 34.70 13.82
CA GLY A 19 17.06 35.65 14.40
C GLY A 19 16.61 36.76 13.46
N TYR A 20 17.20 36.87 12.26
CA TYR A 20 16.80 37.91 11.32
C TYR A 20 15.39 37.67 10.79
N PRO A 21 14.57 38.74 10.64
CA PRO A 21 13.21 38.62 10.10
C PRO A 21 13.16 37.88 8.76
N ASP A 22 14.11 38.16 7.87
CA ASP A 22 14.21 37.55 6.54
C ASP A 22 14.48 36.04 6.64
N SER A 23 15.38 35.62 7.55
CA SER A 23 15.69 34.22 7.81
C SER A 23 14.46 33.46 8.32
N ILE A 24 13.70 34.07 9.24
CA ILE A 24 12.47 33.49 9.79
C ILE A 24 11.41 33.37 8.69
N ALA A 25 11.23 34.40 7.88
CA ALA A 25 10.25 34.41 6.78
C ALA A 25 10.56 33.33 5.73
N ILE A 26 11.82 33.21 5.32
CA ILE A 26 12.28 32.18 4.38
C ILE A 26 12.10 30.78 4.98
N SER A 27 12.50 30.59 6.24
CA SER A 27 12.34 29.31 6.94
C SER A 27 10.88 28.87 7.01
N TYR A 28 9.96 29.79 7.30
CA TYR A 28 8.53 29.53 7.31
C TYR A 28 8.00 29.12 5.92
N ALA A 29 8.36 29.88 4.88
CA ALA A 29 7.94 29.59 3.51
C ALA A 29 8.44 28.21 3.04
N ILE A 30 9.72 27.89 3.28
CA ILE A 30 10.30 26.60 2.90
C ILE A 30 9.70 25.46 3.72
N SER A 31 9.53 25.63 5.03
CA SER A 31 8.90 24.59 5.88
C SER A 31 7.50 24.23 5.37
N ASN A 32 6.70 25.22 4.98
CA ASN A 32 5.37 24.98 4.41
C ASN A 32 5.43 24.24 3.06
N GLN A 33 6.39 24.59 2.20
CA GLN A 33 6.56 23.90 0.92
C GLN A 33 7.05 22.45 1.12
N VAL A 34 7.99 22.22 2.04
CA VAL A 34 8.50 20.89 2.36
C VAL A 34 7.39 20.02 2.94
N LYS A 35 6.56 20.54 3.85
CA LYS A 35 5.39 19.81 4.38
C LYS A 35 4.46 19.35 3.26
N GLN A 36 4.13 20.23 2.32
CA GLN A 36 3.33 19.87 1.15
C GLN A 36 3.99 18.76 0.32
N ILE A 37 5.28 18.86 0.04
CA ILE A 37 6.03 17.82 -0.69
C ILE A 37 6.00 16.49 0.06
N LEU A 38 6.20 16.50 1.38
CA LEU A 38 6.14 15.30 2.20
C LEU A 38 4.75 14.66 2.19
N ASP A 39 3.69 15.47 2.21
CA ASP A 39 2.32 14.97 2.13
C ASP A 39 2.01 14.38 0.75
N PHE A 40 2.52 14.98 -0.34
CA PHE A 40 2.46 14.35 -1.67
C PHE A 40 3.27 13.05 -1.74
N ALA A 41 4.47 13.01 -1.15
CA ALA A 41 5.34 11.85 -1.17
C ALA A 41 4.77 10.66 -0.38
N LYS A 42 4.01 10.91 0.70
CA LYS A 42 3.27 9.84 1.39
C LYS A 42 2.28 9.13 0.45
N ASN A 43 1.64 9.90 -0.44
CA ASN A 43 0.63 9.39 -1.37
C ASN A 43 1.23 8.81 -2.67
N SER A 44 2.53 9.01 -2.95
CA SER A 44 3.18 8.41 -4.13
C SER A 44 3.60 6.96 -3.90
N SER A 45 3.69 6.54 -2.64
CA SER A 45 3.84 5.13 -2.30
C SER A 45 2.49 4.46 -2.51
N VAL A 46 2.44 3.42 -3.34
CA VAL A 46 1.19 2.71 -3.61
C VAL A 46 1.26 1.33 -2.95
N TYR A 47 2.02 0.39 -3.51
CA TYR A 47 2.10 -0.97 -2.99
C TYR A 47 2.64 -1.05 -1.54
N ALA A 48 3.64 -0.22 -1.21
CA ALA A 48 4.30 -0.25 0.10
C ALA A 48 3.41 0.23 1.27
N VAL A 49 2.35 0.99 0.98
CA VAL A 49 1.46 1.58 1.99
C VAL A 49 0.00 1.17 1.77
N ILE A 50 -0.22 0.04 1.10
CA ILE A 50 -1.55 -0.44 0.70
C ILE A 50 -2.57 -0.51 1.86
N ASP A 51 -2.09 -0.73 3.09
CA ASP A 51 -2.92 -0.74 4.30
C ASP A 51 -3.48 0.63 4.69
N GLN A 52 -2.92 1.71 4.16
CA GLN A 52 -3.32 3.09 4.42
C GLN A 52 -4.06 3.72 3.24
N LEU A 53 -4.09 3.04 2.09
CA LEU A 53 -4.72 3.58 0.89
C LEU A 53 -6.25 3.62 1.00
N PRO A 54 -6.89 4.65 0.44
CA PRO A 54 -8.35 4.73 0.36
C PRO A 54 -8.87 3.74 -0.69
N SER A 55 -10.16 3.40 -0.60
CA SER A 55 -10.78 2.35 -1.41
C SER A 55 -10.64 2.60 -2.92
N GLU A 56 -10.75 3.86 -3.34
CA GLU A 56 -10.72 4.26 -4.74
C GLU A 56 -9.36 3.94 -5.39
N ILE A 57 -8.27 4.13 -4.63
CA ILE A 57 -6.93 3.78 -5.10
C ILE A 57 -6.76 2.27 -5.14
N LEU A 58 -7.28 1.53 -4.16
CA LEU A 58 -7.28 0.07 -4.18
C LEU A 58 -8.05 -0.48 -5.39
N ASP A 59 -9.17 0.13 -5.75
CA ASP A 59 -9.96 -0.26 -6.93
C ASP A 59 -9.15 -0.05 -8.23
N LEU A 60 -8.40 1.04 -8.34
CA LEU A 60 -7.51 1.30 -9.48
C LEU A 60 -6.32 0.34 -9.52
N MET A 61 -5.71 0.05 -8.37
CA MET A 61 -4.62 -0.95 -8.27
C MET A 61 -5.10 -2.34 -8.67
N ALA A 62 -6.30 -2.74 -8.24
CA ALA A 62 -6.87 -4.02 -8.58
C ALA A 62 -7.04 -4.17 -10.10
N LEU A 63 -7.43 -3.10 -10.78
CA LEU A 63 -7.50 -3.03 -12.24
C LEU A 63 -6.10 -3.15 -12.88
N GLU A 64 -5.13 -2.38 -12.40
CA GLU A 64 -3.74 -2.38 -12.90
C GLU A 64 -3.10 -3.77 -12.78
N PHE A 65 -3.26 -4.42 -11.62
CA PHE A 65 -2.72 -5.76 -11.36
C PHE A 65 -3.59 -6.90 -11.91
N ARG A 66 -4.78 -6.59 -12.45
CA ARG A 66 -5.77 -7.60 -12.90
C ARG A 66 -6.17 -8.59 -11.81
N THR A 67 -6.27 -8.09 -10.58
CA THR A 67 -6.53 -8.89 -9.37
C THR A 67 -7.75 -9.79 -9.56
N GLN A 68 -7.56 -11.11 -9.42
CA GLN A 68 -8.61 -12.09 -9.63
C GLN A 68 -9.67 -12.00 -8.52
N TYR A 69 -10.92 -12.31 -8.86
CA TYR A 69 -12.07 -12.34 -7.93
C TYR A 69 -12.35 -11.02 -7.19
N TYR A 70 -11.80 -9.91 -7.68
CA TYR A 70 -12.01 -8.59 -7.12
C TYR A 70 -13.40 -8.03 -7.45
N ASN A 71 -14.02 -7.36 -6.48
CA ASN A 71 -15.24 -6.58 -6.66
C ASN A 71 -15.17 -5.30 -5.81
N GLN A 72 -15.60 -4.17 -6.37
CA GLN A 72 -15.60 -2.86 -5.69
C GLN A 72 -16.48 -2.84 -4.43
N ALA A 73 -17.48 -3.72 -4.32
CA ALA A 73 -18.34 -3.85 -3.16
C ALA A 73 -17.72 -4.67 -2.01
N LEU A 74 -16.52 -5.24 -2.19
CA LEU A 74 -15.84 -6.00 -1.13
C LEU A 74 -15.44 -5.11 0.04
N PRO A 75 -15.39 -5.65 1.28
CA PRO A 75 -14.78 -4.95 2.41
C PRO A 75 -13.34 -4.55 2.11
N ILE A 76 -12.91 -3.38 2.62
CA ILE A 76 -11.57 -2.83 2.34
C ILE A 76 -10.44 -3.78 2.73
N GLU A 77 -10.61 -4.55 3.80
CA GLU A 77 -9.62 -5.55 4.23
C GLU A 77 -9.47 -6.69 3.22
N VAL A 78 -10.58 -7.16 2.64
CA VAL A 78 -10.56 -8.19 1.60
C VAL A 78 -9.89 -7.64 0.34
N LYS A 79 -10.21 -6.39 -0.05
CA LYS A 79 -9.54 -5.71 -1.19
C LYS A 79 -8.03 -5.70 -1.02
N ARG A 80 -7.53 -5.30 0.17
CA ARG A 80 -6.09 -5.29 0.46
C ARG A 80 -5.47 -6.67 0.39
N ILE A 81 -6.10 -7.69 0.96
CA ILE A 81 -5.60 -9.07 0.91
C ILE A 81 -5.49 -9.55 -0.54
N LEU A 82 -6.52 -9.34 -1.36
CA LEU A 82 -6.50 -9.74 -2.76
C LEU A 82 -5.35 -9.05 -3.50
N ILE A 83 -5.25 -7.73 -3.42
CA ILE A 83 -4.24 -6.95 -4.16
C ILE A 83 -2.80 -7.28 -3.71
N LYS A 84 -2.57 -7.47 -2.39
CA LYS A 84 -1.26 -7.88 -1.85
C LYS A 84 -0.79 -9.23 -2.39
N ASN A 85 -1.72 -10.14 -2.64
CA ASN A 85 -1.40 -11.50 -3.05
C ASN A 85 -1.49 -11.74 -4.56
N THR A 86 -1.97 -10.75 -5.34
CA THR A 86 -2.10 -10.88 -6.81
C THR A 86 -0.80 -11.33 -7.48
N LEU A 87 0.32 -10.64 -7.21
CA LEU A 87 1.61 -10.98 -7.83
C LEU A 87 2.15 -12.34 -7.33
N PRO A 88 2.18 -12.64 -6.02
CA PRO A 88 2.54 -13.98 -5.52
C PRO A 88 1.68 -15.12 -6.09
N TRP A 89 0.38 -14.90 -6.30
CA TRP A 89 -0.50 -15.91 -6.90
C TRP A 89 -0.21 -16.12 -8.38
N TYR A 90 0.19 -15.07 -9.12
CA TYR A 90 0.63 -15.22 -10.50
C TYR A 90 1.95 -15.97 -10.62
N GLU A 91 2.89 -15.74 -9.69
CA GLU A 91 4.15 -16.47 -9.66
C GLU A 91 3.96 -17.98 -9.46
N ARG A 92 2.94 -18.36 -8.68
CA ARG A 92 2.65 -19.76 -8.33
C ARG A 92 1.34 -20.26 -8.96
N ALA A 93 0.90 -19.65 -10.05
CA ALA A 93 -0.35 -19.99 -10.70
C ALA A 93 -0.36 -21.47 -11.12
N GLY A 94 -1.45 -22.17 -10.81
CA GLY A 94 -1.60 -23.60 -11.08
C GLY A 94 -1.01 -24.52 -9.99
N THR A 95 -0.50 -23.98 -8.90
CA THR A 95 -0.17 -24.78 -7.71
C THR A 95 -1.36 -24.90 -6.76
N PRO A 96 -1.52 -26.03 -6.05
CA PRO A 96 -2.61 -26.19 -5.10
C PRO A 96 -2.66 -25.10 -4.02
N SER A 97 -1.49 -24.75 -3.48
CA SER A 97 -1.37 -23.70 -2.48
C SER A 97 -1.85 -22.33 -2.97
N ALA A 98 -1.63 -21.96 -4.25
CA ALA A 98 -2.15 -20.71 -4.78
C ALA A 98 -3.69 -20.74 -4.89
N VAL A 99 -4.27 -21.89 -5.28
CA VAL A 99 -5.72 -22.07 -5.36
C VAL A 99 -6.37 -22.02 -3.98
N GLU A 100 -5.79 -22.71 -2.99
CA GLU A 100 -6.25 -22.70 -1.60
C GLU A 100 -6.21 -21.30 -0.99
N GLU A 101 -5.08 -20.60 -1.10
CA GLU A 101 -4.93 -19.24 -0.55
C GLU A 101 -5.90 -18.25 -1.18
N LEU A 102 -6.07 -18.31 -2.50
CA LEU A 102 -7.02 -17.47 -3.22
C LEU A 102 -8.45 -17.74 -2.78
N THR A 103 -8.81 -19.02 -2.64
CA THR A 103 -10.17 -19.43 -2.22
C THR A 103 -10.43 -19.01 -0.77
N ALA A 104 -9.44 -19.17 0.11
CA ALA A 104 -9.52 -18.73 1.48
C ALA A 104 -9.62 -17.20 1.60
N ALA A 105 -8.92 -16.44 0.76
CA ALA A 105 -9.02 -14.98 0.74
C ALA A 105 -10.41 -14.46 0.37
N VAL A 106 -11.12 -15.16 -0.54
CA VAL A 106 -12.46 -14.76 -1.00
C VAL A 106 -13.57 -15.30 -0.09
N PHE A 107 -13.48 -16.56 0.33
CA PHE A 107 -14.57 -17.28 1.01
C PHE A 107 -14.32 -17.54 2.50
N GLY A 108 -13.15 -17.16 3.03
CA GLY A 108 -12.75 -17.37 4.43
C GLY A 108 -12.24 -18.78 4.76
N TYR A 109 -12.41 -19.73 3.84
CA TYR A 109 -11.87 -21.09 3.92
C TYR A 109 -11.65 -21.63 2.51
N GLY A 110 -10.52 -22.33 2.31
CA GLY A 110 -10.20 -23.02 1.07
C GLY A 110 -9.37 -24.25 1.41
N LYS A 111 -9.82 -25.41 0.96
CA LYS A 111 -9.03 -26.64 0.99
C LYS A 111 -9.23 -27.33 -0.35
N GLU A 112 -8.14 -27.58 -1.03
CA GLU A 112 -8.14 -28.41 -2.23
C GLU A 112 -8.00 -29.87 -1.82
N ALA A 113 -8.64 -30.75 -2.56
CA ALA A 113 -8.45 -32.18 -2.44
C ALA A 113 -8.15 -32.72 -3.83
N GLU A 114 -7.09 -33.50 -3.94
CA GLU A 114 -6.70 -34.13 -5.19
C GLU A 114 -7.69 -35.24 -5.55
N TRP A 115 -7.86 -35.54 -6.85
CA TRP A 115 -8.87 -36.49 -7.32
C TRP A 115 -8.77 -37.87 -6.66
N TYR A 116 -7.56 -38.34 -6.35
CA TYR A 116 -7.35 -39.62 -5.69
C TYR A 116 -7.69 -39.59 -4.19
N GLU A 117 -7.75 -38.42 -3.55
CA GLU A 117 -8.06 -38.28 -2.11
C GLU A 117 -9.55 -38.45 -1.82
N TYR A 118 -10.41 -38.13 -2.78
CA TYR A 118 -11.87 -38.27 -2.66
C TYR A 118 -12.46 -39.38 -3.54
N GLY A 119 -11.62 -40.23 -4.13
CA GLY A 119 -12.06 -41.34 -4.99
C GLY A 119 -12.62 -40.91 -6.35
N GLY A 120 -12.22 -39.73 -6.82
CA GLY A 120 -12.51 -39.20 -8.15
C GLY A 120 -11.81 -39.97 -9.28
N LYS A 121 -12.19 -39.66 -10.52
CA LYS A 121 -11.52 -40.20 -11.72
C LYS A 121 -10.58 -39.14 -12.28
N PRO A 122 -9.41 -39.54 -12.82
CA PRO A 122 -8.53 -38.61 -13.52
C PRO A 122 -9.28 -38.02 -14.72
N GLY A 123 -9.13 -36.71 -14.90
CA GLY A 123 -9.62 -35.95 -16.06
C GLY A 123 -8.49 -35.57 -17.00
#